data_AF-A0A9E4M542-F1
#
_entry.id   AF-A0A9E4M542-F1
#
_cell.length_a   1.000
_cell.length_b   1.000
_cell.length_c   1.000
_cell.angle_alpha   90.00
_cell.angle_beta   90.00
_cell.angle_gamma   90.00
#
_symmetry.space_group_name_H-M   'P 1'
#
loop_
_entity.id
_entity.type
_entity.pdbx_description
1 polymer ?
#
loop_
_entity_poly.entity_id
_entity_poly.type
_entity_poly.pdbx_seq_one_letter_code
_entity_poly.pdbx_strand_id
1 'polypeptide(L)'
;MDFLLETHSGLRWLVLVALIAMVVIGLAKWSKDSSHHPALVSVTSILLDVQALLGIILLVVNGTWDDLFHPVVMLIAVGLFKIGKIRTEKIEEPTRGKRLTAVTILTLVVILLGIYL
;
A
#
# COMPACT_ATOMS: atom_id res chain seq x y z
N MET A 1 1.75 -23.17 -10.52
CA MET A 1 1.94 -22.31 -9.34
C MET A 1 2.88 -21.15 -9.63
N ASP A 2 3.87 -21.37 -10.49
CA ASP A 2 4.87 -20.36 -10.86
C ASP A 2 4.25 -19.07 -11.39
N PHE A 3 3.22 -19.15 -12.24
CA PHE A 3 2.55 -17.96 -12.76
C PHE A 3 1.88 -17.08 -11.68
N LEU A 4 1.25 -17.68 -10.66
CA LEU A 4 0.61 -16.93 -9.57
C LEU A 4 1.66 -16.28 -8.66
N LEU A 5 2.75 -17.01 -8.37
CA LEU A 5 3.88 -16.51 -7.58
C LEU A 5 4.62 -15.39 -8.32
N GLU A 6 4.88 -15.55 -9.62
CA GLU A 6 5.53 -14.56 -10.47
C GLU A 6 4.67 -13.29 -10.60
N THR A 7 3.37 -13.45 -10.82
CA THR A 7 2.43 -12.33 -10.87
C THR A 7 2.36 -11.59 -9.54
N HIS A 8 2.27 -12.31 -8.41
CA HIS A 8 2.26 -11.70 -7.09
C HIS A 8 3.57 -10.96 -6.78
N SER A 9 4.70 -11.57 -7.14
CA SER A 9 6.03 -10.98 -6.99
C SER A 9 6.19 -9.71 -7.82
N GLY A 10 5.83 -9.76 -9.11
CA GLY A 10 5.87 -8.59 -10.00
C GLY A 10 4.96 -7.45 -9.53
N LEU A 11 3.76 -7.79 -9.04
CA LEU A 11 2.79 -6.80 -8.58
C LEU A 11 3.22 -6.11 -7.28
N ARG A 12 3.95 -6.79 -6.40
CA ARG A 12 4.58 -6.17 -5.23
C ARG A 12 5.56 -5.06 -5.62
N TRP A 13 6.35 -5.25 -6.67
CA TRP A 13 7.25 -4.22 -7.17
C TRP A 13 6.49 -3.03 -7.75
N LEU A 14 5.37 -3.27 -8.45
CA LEU A 14 4.49 -2.19 -8.93
C LEU A 14 3.88 -1.39 -7.78
N VAL A 15 3.41 -2.05 -6.71
CA VAL A 15 2.88 -1.39 -5.50
C VAL A 15 3.95 -0.55 -4.82
N LEU A 16 5.17 -1.08 -4.67
CA LEU A 16 6.30 -0.34 -4.11
C LEU A 16 6.59 0.94 -4.90
N VAL A 17 6.67 0.84 -6.24
CA VAL A 17 6.89 2.01 -7.10
C VAL A 17 5.77 3.04 -6.96
N ALA A 18 4.51 2.61 -6.91
CA ALA A 18 3.36 3.49 -6.75
C ALA A 18 3.37 4.21 -5.38
N LEU A 19 3.69 3.50 -4.30
CA LEU A 19 3.82 4.06 -2.96
C LEU A 19 5.00 5.04 -2.87
N ILE A 20 6.15 4.70 -3.45
CA ILE A 20 7.31 5.61 -3.51
C ILE A 20 6.93 6.88 -4.29
N ALA A 21 6.26 6.76 -5.43
CA ALA A 21 5.78 7.91 -6.20
C ALA A 21 4.82 8.80 -5.39
N MET A 22 3.89 8.21 -4.65
CA MET A 22 2.99 8.93 -3.74
C MET A 22 3.75 9.69 -2.63
N VAL A 23 4.80 9.08 -2.06
CA VAL A 23 5.66 9.71 -1.05
C VAL A 23 6.43 10.87 -1.67
N VAL A 24 7.08 10.66 -2.82
CA VAL A 24 7.86 11.70 -3.52
C VAL A 24 6.98 12.89 -3.88
N ILE A 25 5.80 12.66 -4.47
CA ILE A 25 4.85 13.74 -4.82
C ILE A 25 4.34 14.43 -3.55
N GLY A 26 4.03 13.66 -2.51
CA GLY A 26 3.56 14.19 -1.23
C GLY A 26 4.60 15.05 -0.50
N LEU A 27 5.89 14.71 -0.61
CA LEU A 27 6.99 15.51 -0.09
C LEU A 27 7.31 16.73 -0.97
N ALA A 28 7.32 16.56 -2.30
CA ALA A 28 7.55 17.66 -3.24
C ALA A 28 6.47 18.75 -3.14
N LYS A 29 5.22 18.33 -2.89
CA LYS A 29 4.08 19.23 -2.65
C LYS A 29 3.84 19.53 -1.16
N TRP A 30 4.80 19.27 -0.27
CA TRP A 30 4.62 19.59 1.15
C TRP A 30 4.50 21.12 1.40
N SER A 31 5.07 21.94 0.51
CA SER A 31 5.11 23.40 0.60
C SER A 31 4.16 24.15 -0.36
N LYS A 32 3.52 23.47 -1.32
CA LYS A 32 2.57 24.04 -2.28
C LYS A 32 1.31 23.19 -2.30
N ASP A 33 0.16 23.83 -2.51
CA ASP A 33 -1.18 23.25 -2.56
C ASP A 33 -1.22 21.70 -2.64
N SER A 34 -1.60 21.10 -1.53
CA SER A 34 -1.22 19.74 -1.13
C SER A 34 -2.12 18.66 -1.72
N SER A 35 -2.53 18.81 -2.98
CA SER A 35 -3.37 17.83 -3.65
C SER A 35 -2.52 16.73 -4.28
N HIS A 36 -2.63 15.51 -3.74
CA HIS A 36 -2.25 14.30 -4.47
C HIS A 36 -3.14 14.14 -5.69
N HIS A 37 -2.59 13.62 -6.79
CA HIS A 37 -3.41 13.29 -7.96
C HIS A 37 -4.40 12.18 -7.57
N PRO A 38 -5.72 12.40 -7.66
CA PRO A 38 -6.72 11.43 -7.21
C PRO A 38 -6.62 10.10 -7.98
N ALA A 39 -6.19 10.15 -9.25
CA ALA A 39 -5.90 8.95 -10.05
C ALA A 39 -4.76 8.10 -9.45
N LEU A 40 -3.67 8.72 -8.98
CA LEU A 40 -2.53 8.01 -8.39
C LEU A 40 -2.92 7.31 -7.09
N VAL A 41 -3.70 7.99 -6.24
CA VAL A 41 -4.20 7.43 -4.97
C VAL A 41 -5.11 6.22 -5.23
N SER A 42 -6.00 6.32 -6.22
CA SER A 42 -6.91 5.23 -6.60
C SER A 42 -6.17 4.05 -7.21
N VAL A 43 -5.23 4.28 -8.14
CA VAL A 43 -4.41 3.21 -8.73
C VAL A 43 -3.60 2.49 -7.64
N THR A 44 -2.96 3.25 -6.74
CA THR A 44 -2.18 2.66 -5.63
C THR A 44 -3.07 1.80 -4.73
N SER A 45 -4.30 2.26 -4.44
CA SER A 45 -5.27 1.48 -3.65
C SER A 45 -5.70 0.20 -4.36
N ILE A 46 -5.95 0.25 -5.68
CA ILE A 46 -6.34 -0.92 -6.46
C ILE A 46 -5.19 -1.93 -6.51
N LEU A 47 -3.95 -1.47 -6.75
CA LEU A 47 -2.78 -2.34 -6.76
C LEU A 47 -2.58 -3.02 -5.41
N LEU A 48 -2.76 -2.31 -4.30
CA LEU A 48 -2.71 -2.89 -2.94
C LEU A 48 -3.80 -3.95 -2.73
N ASP A 49 -5.02 -3.69 -3.21
CA ASP A 49 -6.13 -4.66 -3.13
C ASP A 49 -5.84 -5.93 -3.93
N VAL A 50 -5.33 -5.80 -5.16
CA VAL A 50 -4.95 -6.95 -5.99
C VAL A 50 -3.78 -7.73 -5.37
N GLN A 51 -2.78 -7.04 -4.81
CA GLN A 51 -1.66 -7.69 -4.11
C GLN A 51 -2.14 -8.52 -2.92
N ALA A 52 -3.01 -7.93 -2.10
CA ALA A 52 -3.57 -8.58 -0.92
C ALA A 52 -4.38 -9.83 -1.31
N LEU A 53 -5.25 -9.72 -2.32
CA LEU A 53 -6.05 -10.84 -2.80
C LEU A 53 -5.18 -11.97 -3.34
N LEU A 54 -4.16 -11.65 -4.16
CA LEU A 54 -3.21 -12.65 -4.64
C LEU A 54 -2.43 -13.30 -3.49
N GLY A 55 -2.05 -12.53 -2.47
CA GLY A 55 -1.39 -13.06 -1.27
C GLY A 55 -2.26 -14.03 -0.49
N ILE A 56 -3.55 -13.72 -0.31
CA ILE A 56 -4.52 -14.63 0.33
C ILE A 56 -4.71 -15.91 -0.50
N ILE A 57 -4.84 -15.77 -1.82
CA ILE A 57 -4.97 -16.92 -2.72
C ILE A 57 -3.74 -17.83 -2.59
N LEU A 58 -2.53 -17.25 -2.61
CA LEU A 58 -1.29 -18.01 -2.43
C LEU A 58 -1.20 -18.69 -1.07
N LEU A 59 -1.63 -18.04 0.01
CA LEU A 59 -1.66 -18.64 1.35
C LEU A 59 -2.56 -19.88 1.39
N VAL A 60 -3.78 -19.77 0.84
CA VAL A 60 -4.74 -20.88 0.81
C VAL A 60 -4.25 -22.01 -0.09
N VAL A 61 -3.64 -21.68 -1.22
CA VAL A 61 -3.17 -22.64 -2.22
C VAL A 61 -1.89 -23.37 -1.79
N ASN A 62 -0.93 -22.67 -1.19
CA ASN A 62 0.31 -23.29 -0.70
C ASN A 62 0.09 -24.05 0.61
N GLY A 63 -1.00 -23.80 1.34
CA GLY A 63 -1.33 -24.49 2.59
C GLY A 63 -0.27 -24.32 3.68
N THR A 64 0.57 -23.28 3.58
CA THR A 64 1.70 -23.04 4.48
C THR A 64 1.21 -22.27 5.70
N TRP A 65 0.82 -23.00 6.75
CA TRP A 65 0.37 -22.42 8.02
C TRP A 65 1.52 -22.12 8.99
N ASP A 66 2.75 -22.51 8.63
CA ASP A 66 3.94 -22.32 9.46
C ASP A 66 4.45 -20.87 9.44
N ASP A 67 4.15 -20.12 8.37
CA ASP A 67 4.62 -18.74 8.18
C ASP A 67 3.46 -17.78 7.86
N LEU A 68 2.54 -17.67 8.81
CA LEU A 68 1.40 -16.74 8.71
C LEU A 68 1.81 -15.29 8.97
N PHE A 69 3.00 -15.04 9.51
CA PHE A 69 3.40 -13.72 9.96
C PHE A 69 3.57 -12.76 8.78
N HIS A 70 4.29 -13.16 7.73
CA HIS A 70 4.43 -12.40 6.48
C HIS A 70 3.09 -11.95 5.87
N PRO A 71 2.16 -12.88 5.52
CA PRO A 71 0.91 -12.48 4.88
C PRO A 71 0.00 -11.67 5.81
N VAL A 72 0.01 -11.94 7.12
CA VAL A 72 -0.78 -11.16 8.09
C VAL A 72 -0.28 -9.72 8.20
N VAL A 73 1.04 -9.50 8.30
CA VAL A 73 1.61 -8.15 8.35
C VAL A 73 1.31 -7.38 7.06
N MET A 74 1.36 -8.04 5.89
CA MET A 74 0.94 -7.43 4.63
C MET A 74 -0.52 -7.00 4.63
N LEU A 75 -1.44 -7.84 5.13
CA LEU A 75 -2.86 -7.49 5.21
C LEU A 75 -3.12 -6.31 6.15
N ILE A 76 -2.39 -6.25 7.27
CA ILE A 76 -2.43 -5.10 8.19
C ILE A 76 -1.97 -3.83 7.46
N ALA A 77 -0.90 -3.90 6.67
CA ALA A 77 -0.39 -2.76 5.91
C ALA A 77 -1.41 -2.20 4.91
N VAL A 78 -2.10 -3.09 4.19
CA VAL A 78 -3.16 -2.74 3.23
C VAL A 78 -4.36 -2.13 3.96
N GLY A 79 -4.77 -2.73 5.07
CA GLY A 79 -5.84 -2.19 5.92
C GLY A 79 -5.52 -0.79 6.43
N LEU A 80 -4.30 -0.56 6.90
CA LEU A 80 -3.81 0.75 7.34
C LEU A 80 -3.88 1.79 6.22
N PHE A 81 -3.47 1.43 5.00
CA PHE A 81 -3.55 2.35 3.86
C PHE A 81 -4.99 2.73 3.53
N LYS A 82 -5.90 1.76 3.44
CA LYS A 82 -7.32 2.03 3.10
C LYS A 82 -8.01 2.85 4.18
N ILE A 83 -7.82 2.48 5.45
CA ILE A 83 -8.39 3.23 6.58
C ILE A 83 -7.81 4.64 6.61
N GLY A 84 -6.51 4.77 6.39
CA GLY A 84 -5.85 6.07 6.32
C GLY A 84 -6.38 6.94 5.19
N LYS A 85 -6.55 6.39 3.98
CA LYS A 85 -7.17 7.06 2.82
C LYS A 85 -8.58 7.56 3.13
N ILE A 86 -9.46 6.67 3.60
CA ILE A 86 -10.86 7.01 3.94
C ILE A 86 -10.90 8.09 5.03
N ARG A 87 -10.00 8.01 6.02
CA ARG A 87 -9.90 9.04 7.07
C ARG A 87 -9.41 10.37 6.52
N THR A 88 -8.48 10.39 5.57
CA THR A 88 -7.99 11.64 4.96
C THR A 88 -9.02 12.31 4.05
N GLU A 89 -9.95 11.57 3.46
CA GLU A 89 -11.06 12.16 2.69
C GLU A 89 -12.03 12.97 3.56
N LYS A 90 -12.02 12.74 4.88
CA LYS A 90 -12.86 13.47 5.85
C LYS A 90 -12.21 14.74 6.42
N ILE A 91 -11.04 15.13 5.91
CA ILE A 91 -10.22 16.23 6.46
C ILE A 91 -10.24 17.43 5.51
N GLU A 92 -10.34 18.62 6.08
CA GLU A 92 -10.31 19.89 5.35
C GLU A 92 -8.94 20.16 4.68
N GLU A 93 -9.01 20.71 3.45
CA GLU A 93 -7.88 21.25 2.67
C GLU A 93 -7.36 22.51 3.40
N PRO A 94 -6.31 22.40 4.22
CA PRO A 94 -4.96 22.28 3.68
C PRO A 94 -4.11 21.18 4.36
N THR A 95 -4.70 20.38 5.26
CA THR A 95 -3.95 19.35 5.99
C THR A 95 -4.11 17.95 5.40
N ARG A 96 -5.09 17.78 4.50
CA ARG A 96 -5.40 16.52 3.82
C ARG A 96 -4.18 15.92 3.11
N GLY A 97 -3.45 16.70 2.32
CA GLY A 97 -2.26 16.23 1.61
C GLY A 97 -1.15 15.76 2.55
N LYS A 98 -0.85 16.55 3.59
CA LYS A 98 0.19 16.21 4.58
C LYS A 98 -0.14 14.90 5.31
N ARG A 99 -1.42 14.70 5.66
CA ARG A 99 -1.86 13.48 6.34
C ARG A 99 -1.90 12.27 5.40
N LEU A 100 -2.23 12.46 4.12
CA LEU A 100 -2.14 11.40 3.11
C LEU A 100 -0.69 10.99 2.86
N THR A 101 0.26 11.93 2.80
CA THR A 101 1.70 11.63 2.76
C THR A 101 2.13 10.84 3.99
N ALA A 102 1.74 11.27 5.19
CA ALA A 102 2.10 10.58 6.43
C ALA A 102 1.54 9.15 6.50
N VAL A 103 0.27 8.95 6.11
CA VAL A 103 -0.35 7.62 5.98
C VAL A 103 0.41 6.77 4.96
N THR A 104 0.76 7.34 3.80
CA THR A 104 1.48 6.61 2.76
C THR A 104 2.88 6.19 3.22
N ILE A 105 3.60 7.07 3.92
CA ILE A 105 4.90 6.74 4.52
C ILE A 105 4.74 5.62 5.54
N LEU A 106 3.75 5.72 6.44
CA LEU A 106 3.49 4.68 7.42
C LEU A 106 3.17 3.33 6.75
N THR A 107 2.31 3.33 5.74
CA THR A 107 2.01 2.13 4.94
C THR A 107 3.27 1.57 4.29
N LEU A 108 4.12 2.41 3.69
CA LEU A 108 5.36 1.98 3.05
C LEU A 108 6.30 1.31 4.06
N VAL A 109 6.43 1.88 5.25
CA VAL A 109 7.25 1.30 6.34
C VAL A 109 6.69 -0.06 6.78
N VAL A 110 5.37 -0.19 6.95
CA VAL A 110 4.75 -1.46 7.36
C VAL A 110 4.90 -2.52 6.27
N ILE A 111 4.77 -2.15 4.99
CA ILE A 111 5.02 -3.07 3.87
C ILE A 111 6.48 -3.52 3.87
N LEU A 112 7.43 -2.60 4.04
CA LEU A 112 8.86 -2.97 4.13
C LEU A 112 9.12 -3.90 5.31
N LEU A 113 8.51 -3.67 6.47
CA LEU A 113 8.62 -4.60 7.59
C LEU A 113 8.09 -5.99 7.23
N GLY A 114 6.88 -6.10 6.67
CA GLY A 114 6.32 -7.39 6.24
C GLY A 114 7.01 -8.03 5.03
N ILE A 115 8.03 -7.39 4.47
CA ILE A 115 8.92 -8.00 3.47
C ILE A 115 10.09 -8.70 4.16
N TYR A 116 10.61 -8.10 5.23
CA TYR A 116 11.82 -8.54 5.93
C TYR A 116 11.55 -9.44 7.15
N LEU A 117 10.37 -9.31 7.76
CA LEU A 117 9.86 -10.14 8.85
C LEU A 117 9.01 -11.26 8.30
#